data_AF-A0A644XVJ0-F1
#
_entry.id   AF-A0A644XVJ0-F1
#
_cell.length_a   1.000
_cell.length_b   1.000
_cell.length_c   1.000
_cell.angle_alpha   90.00
_cell.angle_beta   90.00
_cell.angle_gamma   90.00
#
_symmetry.space_group_name_H-M   'P 1'
#
loop_
_entity.id
_entity.type
_entity.pdbx_description
1 polymer ?
#
loop_
_entity_poly.entity_id
_entity_poly.type
_entity_poly.pdbx_seq_one_letter_code
_entity_poly.pdbx_strand_id
1 'polypeptide(L)'
;MANDKAYFEYYAKYHIDSTLKLRRGFFIKSERPDFVSAHGEVGLEVTRAVIEEWARQEAAVGKKFGKDISDDMVRQNSKTGTNDALLSRLDLTRDLSNGDTGGDPLDAEIHIGRAIERIEGKTKLLPDYQPCDEYWLYLYSETLHLNADDISRIAQHAEQMPQKQKFRMIFIKVGGSLYVLESGKKPREIALNGRVLRRIHRRAHWKSMLIR
;
A
#
# COMPACT_ATOMS: atom_id res chain seq x y z
N MET A 1 -14.42 -9.77 -2.51
CA MET A 1 -14.42 -8.41 -1.91
C MET A 1 -13.96 -8.43 -0.46
N ALA A 2 -14.46 -9.31 0.43
CA ALA A 2 -13.96 -9.43 1.83
C ALA A 2 -12.53 -10.01 1.95
N ASN A 3 -12.19 -11.06 1.19
CA ASN A 3 -10.85 -11.68 1.19
C ASN A 3 -9.72 -10.72 0.76
N ASP A 4 -10.05 -9.68 -0.01
CA ASP A 4 -9.07 -8.72 -0.50
C ASP A 4 -8.65 -7.76 0.62
N LYS A 5 -9.62 -7.19 1.36
CA LYS A 5 -9.34 -6.32 2.52
C LYS A 5 -8.50 -7.06 3.57
N ALA A 6 -8.93 -8.24 4.00
CA ALA A 6 -8.23 -9.04 5.01
C ALA A 6 -6.80 -9.39 4.57
N TYR A 7 -6.59 -9.64 3.28
CA TYR A 7 -5.25 -9.87 2.74
C TYR A 7 -4.34 -8.65 2.92
N PHE A 8 -4.77 -7.45 2.53
CA PHE A 8 -3.94 -6.24 2.67
C PHE A 8 -3.67 -5.88 4.13
N GLU A 9 -4.66 -6.07 5.00
CA GLU A 9 -4.50 -5.92 6.44
C GLU A 9 -3.41 -6.84 7.00
N TYR A 10 -3.49 -8.15 6.73
CA TYR A 10 -2.47 -9.08 7.20
C TYR A 10 -1.12 -8.89 6.51
N TYR A 11 -1.11 -8.45 5.25
CA TYR A 11 0.12 -8.08 4.57
C TYR A 11 0.82 -6.94 5.32
N ALA A 12 0.10 -5.85 5.59
CA ALA A 12 0.62 -4.71 6.34
C ALA A 12 1.14 -5.13 7.72
N LYS A 13 0.35 -5.92 8.46
CA LYS A 13 0.73 -6.44 9.76
C LYS A 13 2.05 -7.22 9.71
N TYR A 14 2.15 -8.22 8.83
CA TYR A 14 3.35 -9.05 8.73
C TYR A 14 4.56 -8.31 8.19
N HIS A 15 4.31 -7.29 7.37
CA HIS A 15 5.34 -6.41 6.87
C HIS A 15 5.92 -5.56 8.00
N ILE A 16 5.08 -4.85 8.76
CA ILE A 16 5.53 -4.07 9.92
C ILE A 16 6.23 -4.96 10.95
N ASP A 17 5.64 -6.12 11.30
CA ASP A 17 6.24 -7.08 12.23
C ASP A 17 7.68 -7.45 11.80
N SER A 18 7.88 -7.69 10.50
CA SER A 18 9.19 -8.08 9.95
C SER A 18 10.18 -6.91 9.93
N THR A 19 9.71 -5.72 9.55
CA THR A 19 10.53 -4.51 9.39
C THR A 19 11.00 -3.96 10.74
N LEU A 20 10.09 -3.89 11.72
CA LEU A 20 10.40 -3.37 13.06
C LEU A 20 10.85 -4.47 14.03
N LYS A 21 10.92 -5.73 13.59
CA LYS A 21 11.26 -6.90 14.42
C LYS A 21 10.37 -7.02 15.67
N LEU A 22 9.07 -6.76 15.51
CA LEU A 22 8.11 -6.83 16.61
C LEU A 22 7.96 -8.27 17.09
N ARG A 23 7.59 -8.43 18.35
CA ARG A 23 7.31 -9.75 18.93
C ARG A 23 6.13 -10.40 18.21
N ARG A 24 6.16 -11.72 18.05
CA ARG A 24 5.06 -12.46 17.43
C ARG A 24 3.77 -12.22 18.22
N GLY A 25 2.71 -11.86 17.50
CA GLY A 25 1.41 -11.57 18.12
C GLY A 25 1.29 -10.17 18.70
N PHE A 26 2.24 -9.26 18.43
CA PHE A 26 2.15 -7.86 18.87
C PHE A 26 0.81 -7.23 18.51
N PHE A 27 0.43 -7.29 17.23
CA PHE A 27 -0.88 -6.84 16.75
C PHE A 27 -1.95 -7.94 16.78
N ILE A 28 -3.14 -7.58 17.27
CA ILE A 28 -4.38 -8.35 17.28
C ILE A 28 -5.39 -7.66 16.36
N LYS A 29 -6.19 -8.44 15.61
CA LYS A 29 -7.20 -7.89 14.70
C LYS A 29 -8.27 -7.15 15.51
N SER A 30 -8.70 -6.01 14.99
CA SER A 30 -9.70 -5.14 15.61
C SER A 30 -10.66 -4.58 14.53
N GLU A 31 -11.78 -4.02 14.98
CA GLU A 31 -12.71 -3.28 14.12
C GLU A 31 -12.13 -1.93 13.68
N ARG A 32 -11.75 -1.05 14.63
CA ARG A 32 -11.12 0.25 14.36
C ARG A 32 -10.15 0.66 15.48
N PRO A 33 -8.86 0.88 15.19
CA PRO A 33 -8.20 0.69 13.89
C PRO A 33 -8.13 -0.81 13.51
N ASP A 34 -7.71 -1.13 12.29
CA ASP A 34 -7.71 -2.51 11.79
C ASP A 34 -6.95 -3.52 12.68
N PHE A 35 -5.91 -3.09 13.39
CA PHE A 35 -5.23 -3.87 14.42
C PHE A 35 -4.88 -3.02 15.63
N VAL A 36 -4.78 -3.65 16.81
CA VAL A 36 -4.29 -2.99 18.04
C VAL A 36 -3.26 -3.88 18.74
N SER A 37 -2.28 -3.27 19.41
CA SER A 37 -1.32 -4.03 20.22
C SER A 37 -2.02 -4.71 21.40
N ALA A 38 -1.44 -5.78 21.94
CA ALA A 38 -2.07 -6.54 23.02
C ALA A 38 -2.45 -5.70 24.26
N HIS A 39 -1.77 -4.58 24.49
CA HIS A 39 -1.99 -3.69 25.63
C HIS A 39 -2.58 -2.32 25.25
N GLY A 40 -3.01 -2.13 23.99
CA GLY A 40 -3.59 -0.85 23.55
C GLY A 40 -2.56 0.27 23.30
N GLU A 41 -1.27 -0.04 23.35
CA GLU A 41 -0.20 0.96 23.14
C GLU A 41 -0.24 1.51 21.70
N VAL A 42 -0.50 0.63 20.72
CA VAL A 42 -0.42 0.98 19.31
C VAL A 42 -1.65 0.52 18.56
N GLY A 43 -2.34 1.45 17.91
CA GLY A 43 -3.36 1.17 16.90
C GLY A 43 -2.79 1.24 15.49
N LEU A 44 -2.97 0.21 14.66
CA LEU A 44 -2.52 0.18 13.27
C LEU A 44 -3.73 0.16 12.32
N GLU A 45 -3.83 1.20 11.51
CA GLU A 45 -4.81 1.30 10.42
C GLU A 45 -4.18 0.95 9.08
N VAL A 46 -4.93 0.26 8.20
CA VAL A 46 -4.45 -0.14 6.88
C VAL A 46 -5.34 0.45 5.80
N THR A 47 -4.72 1.11 4.82
CA THR A 47 -5.43 1.65 3.66
C THR A 47 -4.64 1.41 2.38
N ARG A 48 -5.35 1.46 1.26
CA ARG A 48 -4.76 1.43 -0.08
C ARG A 48 -4.94 2.79 -0.74
N ALA A 49 -3.93 3.23 -1.49
CA ALA A 49 -4.03 4.37 -2.38
C ALA A 49 -4.33 3.87 -3.80
N VAL A 50 -5.57 3.44 -4.02
CA VAL A 50 -6.05 2.94 -5.33
C VAL A 50 -6.65 4.09 -6.13
N ILE A 51 -6.36 4.14 -7.43
CA ILE A 51 -7.06 4.98 -8.40
C ILE A 51 -8.28 4.19 -8.91
N GLU A 52 -9.50 4.63 -8.61
CA GLU A 52 -10.73 3.86 -8.88
C GLU A 52 -10.94 3.55 -10.37
N GLU A 53 -10.57 4.45 -11.27
CA GLU A 53 -10.61 4.23 -12.72
C GLU A 53 -9.70 3.06 -13.13
N TRP A 54 -8.54 2.90 -12.47
CA TRP A 54 -7.61 1.80 -12.72
C TRP A 54 -8.05 0.50 -12.06
N ALA A 55 -8.67 0.53 -10.89
CA ALA A 55 -9.30 -0.68 -10.34
C ALA A 55 -10.38 -1.24 -11.29
N ARG A 56 -11.10 -0.37 -12.01
CA ARG A 56 -12.05 -0.76 -13.06
C ARG A 56 -11.33 -1.27 -14.31
N GLN A 57 -10.23 -0.65 -14.72
CA GLN A 57 -9.44 -1.10 -15.88
C GLN A 57 -8.69 -2.42 -15.63
N GLU A 58 -8.04 -2.64 -14.49
CA GLU A 58 -7.43 -3.92 -14.13
C GLU A 58 -8.48 -5.03 -14.04
N ALA A 59 -9.67 -4.73 -13.50
CA ALA A 59 -10.78 -5.68 -13.51
C ALA A 59 -11.27 -6.00 -14.94
N ALA A 60 -11.24 -5.03 -15.86
CA ALA A 60 -11.57 -5.23 -17.27
C ALA A 60 -10.49 -6.05 -18.01
N VAL A 61 -9.20 -5.79 -17.75
CA VAL A 61 -8.07 -6.54 -18.31
C VAL A 61 -8.03 -7.98 -17.77
N GLY A 62 -8.26 -8.17 -16.47
CA GLY A 62 -8.37 -9.49 -15.85
C GLY A 62 -9.56 -10.32 -16.36
N LYS A 63 -10.64 -9.66 -16.79
CA LYS A 63 -11.74 -10.31 -17.52
C LYS A 63 -11.36 -10.72 -18.95
N LYS A 64 -10.48 -9.98 -19.61
CA LYS A 64 -10.15 -10.16 -21.03
C LYS A 64 -9.01 -11.15 -21.28
N PHE A 65 -8.06 -11.27 -20.35
CA PHE A 65 -6.86 -12.11 -20.52
C PHE A 65 -6.79 -13.33 -19.59
N GLY A 66 -7.77 -13.52 -18.70
CA GLY A 66 -7.76 -14.60 -17.72
C GLY A 66 -6.75 -14.37 -16.59
N LYS A 67 -6.98 -14.99 -15.43
CA LYS A 67 -6.15 -14.82 -14.22
C LYS A 67 -4.77 -15.50 -14.29
N ASP A 68 -4.45 -16.19 -15.38
CA ASP A 68 -3.33 -17.14 -15.45
C ASP A 68 -2.18 -16.64 -16.35
N ILE A 69 -1.69 -15.42 -16.12
CA ILE A 69 -0.34 -15.08 -16.58
C ILE A 69 0.62 -15.51 -15.47
N SER A 70 1.24 -16.68 -15.65
CA SER A 70 2.20 -17.26 -14.71
C SER A 70 3.34 -16.30 -14.38
N ASP A 71 3.70 -16.21 -13.09
CA ASP A 71 4.88 -15.49 -12.57
C ASP A 71 6.18 -15.86 -13.32
N ASP A 72 6.24 -17.02 -13.98
CA ASP A 72 7.39 -17.46 -14.77
C ASP A 72 7.52 -16.70 -16.11
N MET A 73 6.42 -16.22 -16.70
CA MET A 73 6.47 -15.34 -17.87
C MET A 73 7.07 -13.97 -17.53
N VAL A 74 6.82 -13.46 -16.32
CA VAL A 74 7.40 -12.18 -15.85
C VAL A 74 8.91 -12.31 -15.62
N ARG A 75 9.39 -13.49 -15.19
CA ARG A 75 10.81 -13.71 -14.87
C ARG A 75 11.68 -13.99 -16.09
N GLN A 76 11.19 -14.71 -17.09
CA GLN A 76 11.95 -14.93 -18.33
C GLN A 76 12.17 -13.63 -19.14
N ASN A 77 11.28 -12.64 -19.01
CA ASN A 77 11.30 -11.41 -19.80
C ASN A 77 12.29 -10.33 -19.32
N SER A 78 12.95 -10.52 -18.18
CA SER A 78 13.99 -9.60 -17.70
C SER A 78 15.36 -9.80 -18.34
N LYS A 79 15.57 -10.91 -19.08
CA LYS A 79 16.87 -11.28 -19.66
C LYS A 79 17.00 -11.02 -21.17
N THR A 80 15.90 -10.83 -21.89
CA THR A 80 15.89 -10.83 -23.37
C THR A 80 15.61 -9.48 -24.02
N GLY A 81 15.47 -8.39 -23.26
CA GLY A 81 15.45 -7.03 -23.82
C GLY A 81 14.39 -6.77 -24.90
N THR A 82 13.33 -7.57 -24.95
CA THR A 82 12.25 -7.48 -25.93
C THR A 82 10.95 -7.33 -25.16
N ASN A 83 10.37 -6.14 -25.27
CA ASN A 83 9.41 -5.62 -24.31
C ASN A 83 7.96 -5.70 -24.81
N ASP A 84 7.60 -6.67 -25.66
CA ASP A 84 6.28 -6.68 -26.31
C ASP A 84 5.11 -6.94 -25.36
N ALA A 85 5.28 -7.69 -24.25
CA ALA A 85 4.17 -8.03 -23.35
C ALA A 85 3.86 -6.97 -22.27
N LEU A 86 4.88 -6.20 -21.86
CA LEU A 86 4.70 -5.02 -20.99
C LEU A 86 4.32 -3.80 -21.82
N LEU A 87 4.94 -3.61 -22.99
CA LEU A 87 4.50 -2.61 -23.96
C LEU A 87 3.07 -2.91 -24.44
N SER A 88 2.67 -4.16 -24.66
CA SER A 88 1.27 -4.45 -25.02
C SER A 88 0.29 -4.16 -23.88
N ARG A 89 0.68 -4.35 -22.61
CA ARG A 89 -0.15 -3.93 -21.45
C ARG A 89 -0.23 -2.41 -21.36
N LEU A 90 0.87 -1.71 -21.63
CA LEU A 90 0.94 -0.24 -21.66
C LEU A 90 0.19 0.36 -22.87
N ASP A 91 0.27 -0.26 -24.05
CA ASP A 91 -0.44 0.12 -25.27
C ASP A 91 -1.94 -0.17 -25.13
N LEU A 92 -2.34 -1.26 -24.49
CA LEU A 92 -3.76 -1.51 -24.17
C LEU A 92 -4.32 -0.50 -23.16
N THR A 93 -3.52 -0.01 -22.20
CA THR A 93 -3.95 1.10 -21.33
C THR A 93 -4.02 2.44 -22.08
N ARG A 94 -3.20 2.60 -23.13
CA ARG A 94 -3.13 3.82 -23.95
C ARG A 94 -4.23 3.90 -25.01
N ASP A 95 -4.59 2.78 -25.64
CA ASP A 95 -5.70 2.72 -26.61
C ASP A 95 -7.08 2.82 -25.94
N LEU A 96 -7.18 2.50 -24.65
CA LEU A 96 -8.40 2.65 -23.85
C LEU A 96 -8.51 4.02 -23.16
N SER A 97 -7.46 4.85 -23.19
CA SER A 97 -7.46 6.22 -22.63
C SER A 97 -7.93 7.29 -23.62
N ASN A 98 -8.49 6.92 -24.78
CA ASN A 98 -9.09 7.86 -25.73
C ASN A 98 -10.45 8.43 -25.26
N GLY A 99 -10.77 8.32 -23.98
CA GLY A 99 -11.88 9.00 -23.32
C GLY A 99 -11.34 10.04 -22.34
N ASP A 100 -11.48 11.30 -22.74
CA ASP A 100 -11.25 12.57 -22.04
C ASP A 100 -11.09 12.52 -20.49
N THR A 101 -10.05 13.21 -19.99
CA THR A 101 -9.80 13.69 -18.60
C THR A 101 -9.09 12.83 -17.53
N GLY A 102 -8.41 11.73 -17.86
CA GLY A 102 -7.53 11.01 -16.92
C GLY A 102 -6.04 11.28 -17.17
N GLY A 103 -5.34 11.97 -16.26
CA GLY A 103 -3.89 12.22 -16.38
C GLY A 103 -3.05 10.94 -16.49
N ASP A 104 -1.78 11.08 -16.89
CA ASP A 104 -0.90 9.94 -17.17
C ASP A 104 -0.80 9.00 -15.93
N PRO A 105 -1.10 7.69 -16.05
CA PRO A 105 -0.92 6.69 -14.99
C PRO A 105 0.46 6.69 -14.32
N LEU A 106 1.49 7.15 -15.05
CA LEU A 106 2.87 7.25 -14.61
C LEU A 106 3.15 8.57 -13.87
N ASP A 107 2.19 9.50 -13.82
CA ASP A 107 2.34 10.79 -13.17
C ASP A 107 2.41 10.63 -11.64
N ALA A 108 3.58 10.92 -11.09
CA ALA A 108 3.83 10.88 -9.65
C ALA A 108 2.88 11.81 -8.88
N GLU A 109 2.44 12.94 -9.46
CA GLU A 109 1.56 13.90 -8.79
C GLU A 109 0.20 13.31 -8.42
N ILE A 110 -0.37 12.47 -9.30
CA ILE A 110 -1.63 11.78 -9.02
C ILE A 110 -1.45 10.85 -7.82
N HIS A 111 -0.36 10.09 -7.77
CA HIS A 111 -0.08 9.15 -6.68
C HIS A 111 0.24 9.88 -5.36
N ILE A 112 0.94 11.02 -5.42
CA ILE A 112 1.19 11.90 -4.26
C ILE A 112 -0.14 12.42 -3.71
N GLY A 113 -0.98 13.00 -4.57
CA GLY A 113 -2.29 13.53 -4.19
C GLY A 113 -3.17 12.46 -3.54
N ARG A 114 -3.18 11.25 -4.08
CA ARG A 114 -3.94 10.12 -3.49
C ARG A 114 -3.37 9.65 -2.16
N ALA A 115 -2.05 9.57 -2.00
CA ALA A 115 -1.45 9.24 -0.71
C ALA A 115 -1.86 10.26 0.35
N ILE A 116 -1.77 11.55 0.01
CA ILE A 116 -2.20 12.67 0.87
C ILE A 116 -3.68 12.54 1.24
N GLU A 117 -4.57 12.41 0.25
CA GLU A 117 -6.01 12.29 0.46
C GLU A 117 -6.36 11.15 1.42
N ARG A 118 -5.71 9.98 1.25
CA ARG A 118 -5.93 8.82 2.11
C ARG A 118 -5.40 9.05 3.53
N ILE A 119 -4.23 9.66 3.69
CA ILE A 119 -3.70 10.02 5.00
C ILE A 119 -4.64 11.00 5.70
N GLU A 120 -5.12 12.04 5.00
CA GLU A 120 -6.07 13.02 5.55
C GLU A 120 -7.39 12.37 5.96
N GLY A 121 -7.97 11.57 5.06
CA GLY A 121 -9.23 10.88 5.31
C GLY A 121 -9.14 9.97 6.54
N LYS A 122 -8.05 9.22 6.68
CA LYS A 122 -7.84 8.36 7.87
C LYS A 122 -7.51 9.16 9.12
N THR A 123 -6.79 10.27 9.01
CA THR A 123 -6.47 11.14 10.15
C THR A 123 -7.74 11.76 10.75
N LYS A 124 -8.70 12.13 9.89
CA LYS A 124 -10.02 12.65 10.33
C LYS A 124 -10.85 11.62 11.12
N LEU A 125 -10.62 10.31 10.89
CA LEU A 125 -11.34 9.24 11.58
C LEU A 125 -10.70 8.81 12.90
N LEU A 126 -9.50 9.28 13.23
CA LEU A 126 -8.81 8.95 14.48
C LEU A 126 -9.65 9.16 15.76
N PRO A 127 -10.49 10.21 15.88
CA PRO A 127 -11.34 10.39 17.05
C PRO A 127 -12.37 9.27 17.26
N ASP A 128 -12.74 8.55 16.19
CA ASP A 128 -13.72 7.46 16.21
C ASP A 128 -13.07 6.09 16.45
N TYR A 129 -11.74 6.04 16.59
CA TYR A 129 -11.02 4.80 16.82
C TYR A 129 -11.04 4.46 18.30
N GLN A 130 -10.92 3.17 18.62
CA GLN A 130 -10.73 2.80 20.02
C GLN A 130 -9.44 3.45 20.56
N PRO A 131 -9.41 3.85 21.84
CA PRO A 131 -8.26 4.55 22.41
C PRO A 131 -6.98 3.71 22.35
N CYS A 132 -5.91 4.31 21.82
CA CYS A 132 -4.54 3.81 21.86
C CYS A 132 -3.57 4.95 22.21
N ASP A 133 -2.42 4.64 22.80
CA ASP A 133 -1.40 5.66 23.12
C ASP A 133 -0.85 6.33 21.86
N GLU A 134 -0.64 5.55 20.81
CA GLU A 134 -0.27 6.05 19.50
C GLU A 134 -0.95 5.30 18.36
N TYR A 135 -1.09 5.98 17.22
CA TYR A 135 -1.70 5.43 16.02
C TYR A 135 -0.69 5.42 14.88
N TRP A 136 -0.64 4.29 14.17
CA TRP A 136 0.17 4.08 12.98
C TRP A 136 -0.73 3.88 11.77
N LEU A 137 -0.27 4.33 10.60
CA LEU A 137 -0.97 4.15 9.33
C LEU A 137 -0.08 3.36 8.38
N TYR A 138 -0.63 2.32 7.77
CA TYR A 138 -0.03 1.64 6.64
C TYR A 138 -0.76 1.99 5.36
N LEU A 139 -0.07 2.63 4.43
CA LEU A 139 -0.55 2.98 3.10
C LEU A 139 0.10 2.05 2.07
N TYR A 140 -0.71 1.21 1.45
CA TYR A 140 -0.27 0.40 0.30
C TYR A 140 -0.40 1.26 -0.97
N SER A 141 0.73 1.65 -1.54
CA SER A 141 0.78 2.27 -2.86
C SER A 141 0.88 1.18 -3.93
N GLU A 142 0.00 1.24 -4.92
CA GLU A 142 -0.02 0.32 -6.06
C GLU A 142 0.96 0.73 -7.16
N THR A 143 1.56 1.92 -7.03
CA THR A 143 2.54 2.44 -7.96
C THR A 143 3.98 2.06 -7.60
N LEU A 144 4.85 2.09 -8.61
CA LEU A 144 6.30 2.06 -8.48
C LEU A 144 6.93 3.46 -8.65
N HIS A 145 6.13 4.48 -8.91
CA HIS A 145 6.57 5.79 -9.43
C HIS A 145 6.86 6.83 -8.34
N LEU A 146 6.60 6.53 -7.07
CA LEU A 146 6.96 7.42 -5.97
C LEU A 146 8.44 7.23 -5.62
N ASN A 147 9.22 8.31 -5.75
CA ASN A 147 10.62 8.34 -5.33
C ASN A 147 10.77 8.96 -3.93
N ALA A 148 11.99 9.07 -3.42
CA ALA A 148 12.26 9.61 -2.08
C ALA A 148 11.84 11.09 -1.90
N ASP A 149 11.90 11.91 -2.95
CA ASP A 149 11.48 13.31 -2.90
C ASP A 149 9.96 13.42 -2.84
N ASP A 150 9.23 12.58 -3.60
CA ASP A 150 7.77 12.48 -3.54
C ASP A 150 7.31 12.06 -2.14
N ILE A 151 7.98 11.07 -1.56
CA ILE A 151 7.74 10.62 -0.18
C ILE A 151 8.00 11.75 0.82
N SER A 152 9.04 12.56 0.60
CA SER A 152 9.35 13.72 1.45
C SER A 152 8.25 14.78 1.37
N ARG A 153 7.67 15.02 0.19
CA ARG A 153 6.51 15.92 0.02
C ARG A 153 5.28 15.40 0.76
N ILE A 154 4.98 14.10 0.65
CA ILE A 154 3.88 13.46 1.39
C ILE A 154 4.10 13.61 2.91
N ALA A 155 5.33 13.41 3.38
CA ALA A 155 5.69 13.55 4.79
C ALA A 155 5.49 14.98 5.31
N GLN A 156 5.98 15.96 4.56
CA GLN A 156 5.83 17.38 4.90
C GLN A 156 4.36 17.78 4.99
N HIS A 157 3.52 17.29 4.06
CA HIS A 157 2.08 17.52 4.11
C HIS A 157 1.43 16.91 5.36
N ALA A 158 1.76 15.65 5.67
CA ALA A 158 1.26 14.98 6.88
C ALA A 158 1.64 15.70 8.18
N GLU A 159 2.83 16.30 8.24
CA GLU A 159 3.25 17.12 9.39
C GLU A 159 2.48 18.44 9.50
N GLN A 160 2.12 19.06 8.38
CA GLN A 160 1.43 20.36 8.34
C GLN A 160 -0.09 20.27 8.52
N MET A 161 -0.65 19.07 8.60
CA MET A 161 -2.08 18.85 8.81
C MET A 161 -2.62 19.58 10.06
N PRO A 162 -3.80 20.22 10.01
CA PRO A 162 -4.34 21.01 11.13
C PRO A 162 -4.89 20.17 12.29
N GLN A 163 -5.11 18.87 12.09
CA GLN A 163 -5.67 17.98 13.10
C GLN A 163 -4.77 17.90 14.34
N LYS A 164 -5.37 17.99 15.53
CA LYS A 164 -4.65 17.87 16.81
C LYS A 164 -4.06 16.48 17.01
N GLN A 165 -4.78 15.44 16.58
CA GLN A 165 -4.34 14.05 16.61
C GLN A 165 -3.89 13.63 15.22
N LYS A 166 -2.73 12.99 15.14
CA LYS A 166 -2.09 12.53 13.91
C LYS A 166 -1.55 11.13 14.10
N PHE A 167 -1.31 10.43 13.00
CA PHE A 167 -0.54 9.19 13.05
C PHE A 167 0.91 9.49 13.45
N ARG A 168 1.41 8.80 14.47
CA ARG A 168 2.80 8.91 14.94
C ARG A 168 3.78 8.39 13.90
N MET A 169 3.41 7.30 13.23
CA MET A 169 4.16 6.71 12.13
C MET A 169 3.25 6.43 10.94
N ILE A 170 3.75 6.75 9.74
CA ILE A 170 3.10 6.40 8.47
C ILE A 170 4.07 5.53 7.67
N PHE A 171 3.60 4.35 7.26
CA PHE A 171 4.33 3.37 6.47
C PHE A 171 3.79 3.40 5.05
N ILE A 172 4.59 3.79 4.08
CA ILE A 172 4.19 3.84 2.66
C ILE A 172 4.92 2.74 1.92
N LYS A 173 4.20 1.71 1.50
CA LYS A 173 4.76 0.65 0.65
C LYS A 173 4.75 1.12 -0.79
N VAL A 174 5.92 1.09 -1.43
CA VAL A 174 6.11 1.40 -2.87
C VAL A 174 7.02 0.32 -3.43
N GLY A 175 6.52 -0.46 -4.39
CA GLY A 175 7.29 -1.57 -4.97
C GLY A 175 7.94 -2.50 -3.94
N GLY A 176 9.26 -2.63 -4.02
CA GLY A 176 10.09 -3.45 -3.10
C GLY A 176 10.55 -2.73 -1.83
N SER A 177 10.09 -1.50 -1.60
CA SER A 177 10.54 -0.66 -0.49
C SER A 177 9.38 -0.30 0.45
N LEU A 178 9.74 -0.06 1.72
CA LEU A 178 8.85 0.53 2.71
C LEU A 178 9.45 1.85 3.18
N TYR A 179 8.76 2.95 2.92
CA TYR A 179 9.10 4.25 3.47
C TYR A 179 8.44 4.42 4.84
N VAL A 180 9.23 4.85 5.82
CA VAL A 180 8.78 5.10 7.19
C VAL A 180 8.88 6.60 7.44
N LEU A 181 7.72 7.21 7.68
CA LEU A 181 7.58 8.61 8.01
C LEU A 181 7.27 8.67 9.50
N GLU A 182 8.17 9.28 10.27
CA GLU A 182 8.00 9.53 11.69
C GLU A 182 8.03 11.04 11.92
N SER A 183 7.07 11.55 12.70
CA SER A 183 6.96 12.99 12.95
C SER A 183 8.25 13.59 13.49
N GLY A 184 8.72 14.66 12.85
CA GLY A 184 9.95 15.38 13.20
C GLY A 184 11.23 14.71 12.69
N LYS A 185 11.13 13.67 11.86
CA LYS A 185 12.29 12.96 11.29
C LYS A 185 12.18 12.90 9.77
N LYS A 186 13.34 12.88 9.10
CA LYS A 186 13.40 12.64 7.66
C LYS A 186 12.85 11.24 7.34
N PRO A 187 12.11 11.06 6.24
CA PRO A 187 11.64 9.75 5.81
C PRO A 187 12.79 8.77 5.65
N ARG A 188 12.58 7.53 6.11
CA ARG A 188 13.56 6.45 5.99
C ARG A 188 13.05 5.39 5.03
N GLU A 189 13.84 5.06 4.02
CA GLU A 189 13.58 3.91 3.16
C GLU A 189 14.12 2.63 3.78
N ILE A 190 13.33 1.57 3.72
CA ILE A 190 13.73 0.21 4.07
C ILE A 190 13.49 -0.66 2.85
N ALA A 191 14.58 -1.00 2.14
CA ALA A 191 14.55 -1.93 1.04
C ALA A 191 14.24 -3.35 1.56
N LEU A 192 13.34 -4.05 0.88
CA LEU A 192 12.87 -5.35 1.34
C LEU A 192 13.42 -6.47 0.47
N ASN A 193 13.92 -7.51 1.13
CA ASN A 193 14.38 -8.70 0.44
C ASN A 193 13.18 -9.46 -0.19
N GLY A 194 13.27 -9.81 -1.47
CA GLY A 194 12.22 -10.55 -2.17
C GLY A 194 11.86 -11.92 -1.55
N ARG A 195 12.76 -12.56 -0.80
CA ARG A 195 12.43 -13.77 0.00
C ARG A 195 11.52 -13.43 1.18
N VAL A 196 11.75 -12.30 1.85
CA VAL A 196 10.93 -11.83 2.97
C VAL A 196 9.54 -11.43 2.46
N LEU A 197 9.48 -10.66 1.38
CA LEU A 197 8.22 -10.28 0.73
C LEU A 197 7.37 -11.51 0.35
N ARG A 198 7.97 -12.51 -0.31
CA ARG A 198 7.26 -13.76 -0.64
C ARG A 198 6.74 -14.52 0.58
N ARG A 199 7.44 -14.46 1.71
CA ARG A 199 6.98 -15.06 2.96
C ARG A 199 5.78 -14.28 3.53
N ILE A 200 5.84 -12.95 3.51
CA ILE A 200 4.74 -12.07 3.93
C ILE A 200 3.49 -12.36 3.09
N HIS A 201 3.62 -12.36 1.75
CA HIS A 201 2.52 -12.67 0.82
C HIS A 201 1.83 -13.99 1.15
N ARG A 202 2.60 -15.08 1.25
CA ARG A 202 2.05 -16.42 1.56
C ARG A 202 1.31 -16.45 2.90
N ARG A 203 1.87 -15.80 3.94
CA ARG A 203 1.25 -15.76 5.27
C ARG A 203 -0.02 -14.91 5.27
N ALA A 204 -0.01 -13.76 4.61
CA ALA A 204 -1.17 -12.89 4.49
C ALA A 204 -2.31 -13.58 3.75
N HIS A 205 -2.01 -14.22 2.61
CA HIS A 205 -2.97 -14.98 1.83
C HIS A 205 -3.56 -16.16 2.61
N TRP A 206 -2.72 -16.95 3.29
CA TRP A 206 -3.22 -18.04 4.11
C TRP A 206 -4.11 -17.55 5.26
N LYS A 207 -3.74 -16.44 5.94
CA LYS A 207 -4.56 -15.88 7.00
C LYS A 207 -5.87 -15.27 6.51
N SER A 208 -5.87 -14.58 5.38
CA SER A 208 -7.10 -13.99 4.83
C SER A 208 -8.11 -15.06 4.43
N MET A 209 -7.68 -16.27 4.06
CA MET A 209 -8.57 -17.40 3.77
C MET A 209 -9.21 -18.04 5.00
N LEU A 210 -8.67 -17.82 6.19
CA LEU A 210 -9.21 -18.37 7.45
C LEU A 210 -10.30 -17.48 8.06
N ILE A 211 -10.45 -16.25 7.58
CA ILE A 211 -11.54 -15.36 7.96
C ILE A 211 -12.67 -15.59 6.96
N ARG A 212 -13.68 -16.36 7.38
CA ARG A 212 -14.96 -16.53 6.66
C ARG A 212 -16.04 -15.79 7.40
#